data_AF-A0A1E9EIK7-F1
#
_entry.id   AF-A0A1E9EIK7-F1
#
_cell.length_a   1.000
_cell.length_b   1.000
_cell.length_c   1.000
_cell.angle_alpha   90.00
_cell.angle_beta   90.00
_cell.angle_gamma   90.00
#
_symmetry.space_group_name_H-M   'P 1'
#
loop_
_entity.id
_entity.type
_entity.pdbx_description
1 polymer ?
#
loop_
_entity_poly.entity_id
_entity_poly.type
_entity_poly.pdbx_seq_one_letter_code
_entity_poly.pdbx_strand_id
1 'polypeptide(L)' 'MEELYDFLIKLEEDTLKIDEKRMEELFGELNDEQNNFISELRYKYFKLGFEIKGVLENFKNER' A
#
# COMPACT_ATOMS: atom_id res chain seq x y z
N MET A 1 1.02 19.00 5.72
CA MET A 1 1.64 17.66 5.87
C MET A 1 0.58 16.64 6.24
N GLU A 2 -0.29 16.95 7.22
CA GLU A 2 -1.50 16.15 7.57
C GLU A 2 -2.44 15.93 6.37
N GLU A 3 -2.76 16.97 5.60
CA GLU A 3 -3.68 16.83 4.43
C GLU A 3 -3.19 15.85 3.35
N LEU A 4 -1.87 15.78 3.11
CA LEU A 4 -1.30 14.84 2.14
C LEU A 4 -1.33 13.41 2.69
N TYR A 5 -1.11 13.25 3.99
CA TYR A 5 -1.15 11.96 4.66
C TYR A 5 -2.57 11.40 4.67
N ASP A 6 -3.55 12.23 5.02
CA ASP A 6 -4.98 11.85 5.00
C ASP A 6 -5.46 11.54 3.58
N PHE A 7 -5.01 12.31 2.59
CA PHE A 7 -5.30 12.03 1.18
C PHE A 7 -4.74 10.69 0.73
N LEU A 8 -3.49 10.37 1.10
CA LEU A 8 -2.86 9.09 0.77
C LEU A 8 -3.58 7.92 1.47
N ILE A 9 -3.93 8.05 2.75
CA ILE A 9 -4.72 7.06 3.47
C ILE A 9 -6.06 6.82 2.77
N LYS A 10 -6.76 7.88 2.36
CA LYS A 10 -8.07 7.77 1.73
C LYS A 10 -8.00 7.12 0.35
N LEU A 11 -6.97 7.46 -0.44
CA LEU A 11 -6.69 6.80 -1.72
C LEU A 11 -6.33 5.32 -1.54
N GLU A 12 -5.57 5.02 -0.49
CA GLU A 12 -5.17 3.66 -0.14
C GLU A 12 -6.37 2.84 0.33
N GLU A 13 -7.27 3.39 1.15
CA GLU A 13 -8.51 2.73 1.59
C GLU A 13 -9.43 2.35 0.42
N ASP A 14 -9.65 3.26 -0.53
CA ASP A 14 -10.50 2.99 -1.68
C ASP A 14 -9.87 1.96 -2.63
N THR A 15 -8.54 2.01 -2.77
CA THR A 15 -7.79 1.03 -3.58
C THR A 15 -7.76 -0.34 -2.90
N LEU A 16 -7.58 -0.38 -1.58
CA LEU A 16 -7.60 -1.59 -0.77
C LEU A 16 -8.94 -2.32 -0.87
N LYS A 17 -10.07 -1.59 -0.86
CA LYS A 17 -11.41 -2.19 -1.04
C LYS A 17 -11.57 -2.83 -2.42
N ILE A 18 -11.06 -2.20 -3.47
CA ILE A 18 -11.10 -2.75 -4.83
C ILE A 18 -10.22 -4.00 -4.92
N ASP A 19 -9.04 -3.95 -4.32
CA ASP A 19 -8.09 -5.07 -4.31
C ASP A 19 -8.60 -6.23 -3.46
N GLU A 20 -9.23 -5.98 -2.31
CA GLU A 20 -9.89 -7.01 -1.50
C GLU A 20 -11.00 -7.72 -2.27
N LYS A 21 -11.85 -6.96 -2.96
CA LYS A 21 -12.89 -7.53 -3.81
C LYS A 21 -12.30 -8.40 -4.93
N ARG A 22 -11.24 -7.94 -5.58
CA ARG A 22 -10.53 -8.73 -6.61
C ARG A 22 -9.88 -9.99 -6.04
N MET A 23 -9.32 -9.90 -4.84
CA MET A 23 -8.73 -11.04 -4.14
C MET A 23 -9.78 -12.10 -3.81
N GLU A 24 -10.96 -11.69 -3.33
CA GLU A 24 -12.09 -12.57 -3.09
C GLU A 24 -12.60 -13.21 -4.40
N GLU A 25 -12.70 -12.43 -5.49
CA GLU A 25 -13.09 -12.94 -6.82
C GLU A 25 -12.11 -13.98 -7.38
N LEU A 26 -10.80 -13.82 -7.14
CA LEU A 26 -9.77 -14.70 -7.69
C LEU A 26 -9.50 -15.94 -6.84
N PHE A 27 -9.52 -15.78 -5.51
CA PHE A 27 -9.03 -16.80 -4.58
C PHE A 27 -10.12 -17.32 -3.63
N GLY A 28 -11.30 -16.69 -3.61
CA GLY A 28 -12.36 -16.99 -2.66
C GLY A 28 -12.00 -16.56 -1.24
N GLU A 29 -12.62 -17.21 -0.26
CA GLU A 29 -12.34 -16.96 1.16
C GLU A 29 -10.95 -17.50 1.53
N LEU A 30 -10.05 -16.59 1.89
CA LEU A 30 -8.69 -16.92 2.33
C LEU A 30 -8.68 -17.32 3.81
N ASN A 31 -7.85 -18.29 4.16
CA ASN A 31 -7.61 -18.64 5.54
C ASN A 31 -6.65 -17.65 6.22
N ASP A 32 -6.55 -17.73 7.55
CA ASP A 32 -5.73 -16.82 8.36
C ASP A 32 -4.25 -16.77 7.94
N GLU A 33 -3.66 -17.91 7.56
CA GLU A 33 -2.26 -17.98 7.14
C GLU A 33 -2.05 -17.23 5.81
N GLN A 34 -2.95 -17.42 4.85
CA GLN A 34 -2.93 -16.74 3.57
C GLN A 34 -3.15 -15.23 3.72
N ASN A 35 -4.12 -14.83 4.57
CA ASN A 35 -4.36 -13.42 4.89
C ASN A 35 -3.10 -12.77 5.48
N ASN A 36 -2.47 -13.42 6.46
CA ASN A 36 -1.24 -12.92 7.07
C ASN A 36 -0.11 -12.75 6.05
N PHE A 37 0.08 -13.73 5.16
CA PHE A 37 1.09 -13.66 4.11
C PHE A 37 0.86 -12.46 3.18
N ILE A 38 -0.37 -12.21 2.77
CA ILE A 38 -0.71 -11.08 1.89
C ILE A 38 -0.53 -9.75 2.60
N SER A 39 -0.93 -9.64 3.88
CA SER A 39 -0.70 -8.44 4.68
C SER A 39 0.79 -8.12 4.81
N GLU A 40 1.65 -9.11 5.05
CA GLU A 40 3.11 -8.90 5.07
C GLU A 40 3.66 -8.43 3.72
N LEU A 41 3.18 -9.00 2.61
CA LEU A 41 3.58 -8.56 1.27
C LEU A 41 3.18 -7.11 1.02
N ARG A 42 1.94 -6.73 1.34
CA ARG A 42 1.44 -5.34 1.20
C ARG A 42 2.32 -4.37 1.98
N TYR A 43 2.63 -4.69 3.23
CA TYR A 43 3.51 -3.86 4.06
C TYR A 43 4.91 -3.67 3.46
N LYS A 44 5.53 -4.76 2.97
CA LYS A 44 6.86 -4.70 2.33
C LYS A 44 6.87 -3.76 1.12
N TYR A 45 5.86 -3.87 0.25
CA TYR A 45 5.78 -3.03 -0.96
C TYR A 45 5.44 -1.58 -0.65
N PHE A 46 4.55 -1.33 0.32
CA PHE A 46 4.25 0.02 0.79
C PHE A 46 5.52 0.73 1.29
N LYS A 47 6.27 0.04 2.17
CA LYS A 47 7.52 0.57 2.72
C LYS A 47 8.54 0.88 1.62
N LEU A 48 8.71 -0.03 0.66
CA LEU A 48 9.60 0.18 -0.48
C LEU A 48 9.21 1.41 -1.30
N GLY A 49 7.92 1.60 -1.56
CA GLY A 49 7.41 2.79 -2.26
C GLY A 49 7.73 4.08 -1.50
N PHE A 50 7.58 4.07 -0.18
CA PHE A 50 7.89 5.23 0.66
C PHE A 50 9.39 5.56 0.68
N GLU A 51 10.27 4.55 0.76
CA GLU A 51 11.72 4.72 0.69
C GLU A 51 12.15 5.32 -0.66
N ILE A 52 11.61 4.80 -1.76
CA ILE A 52 11.86 5.34 -3.11
C ILE A 52 11.42 6.80 -3.20
N LYS A 53 10.24 7.14 -2.67
CA LYS A 53 9.74 8.52 -2.65
C LYS A 53 10.72 9.45 -1.91
N GLY A 54 11.20 9.04 -0.73
CA GLY A 54 12.17 9.82 0.04
C GLY A 54 13.48 10.05 -0.71
N VAL A 55 13.99 9.03 -1.41
CA VAL A 55 15.18 9.15 -2.27
C VAL A 55 14.93 10.16 -3.40
N LEU A 56 13.78 10.10 -4.07
CA LEU A 56 13.44 11.01 -5.17
C LEU A 56 13.25 12.46 -4.71
N GLU A 57 12.68 12.69 -3.53
CA GLU A 57 12.53 14.02 -2.93
C GLU A 57 13.90 14.63 -2.60
N ASN A 58 14.81 13.84 -2.01
CA ASN A 58 16.17 14.30 -1.73
C ASN A 58 16.94 14.65 -3.00
N PHE A 59 16.81 13.83 -4.06
CA PHE A 59 17.47 14.09 -5.34
C PHE A 59 16.98 15.38 -6.03
N LYS A 60 15.72 15.78 -5.80
CA LYS A 60 15.18 17.05 -6.31
C LYS A 60 15.71 18.27 -5.57
N ASN A 61 16.02 18.14 -4.28
CA ASN A 61 16.51 19.24 -3.43
C ASN A 61 18.02 19.49 -3.56
N GLU A 62 18.75 18.58 -4.21
CA GLU A 62 20.19 18.73 -4.52
C GLU A 62 20.45 19.41 -5.89
N ARG A 63 19.41 19.87 -6.59
CA ARG A 63 19.49 20.68 -7.84
C ARG A 63 18.98 22.09 -7.61
#